data_AF-A0A7K5K7H4-F1
#
_entry.id   AF-A0A7K5K7H4-F1
#
_cell.length_a   1.000
_cell.length_b   1.000
_cell.length_c   1.000
_cell.angle_alpha   90.00
_cell.angle_beta   90.00
_cell.angle_gamma   90.00
#
_symmetry.space_group_name_H-M   'P 1'
#
loop_
_entity.id
_entity.type
_entity.pdbx_description
1 polymer ?
#
loop_
_entity_poly.entity_id
_entity_poly.type
_entity_poly.pdbx_seq_one_letter_code
_entity_poly.pdbx_strand_id
1 'polypeptide(L)'
;MSFVGNCGTFTRGYKAMIMDVEFLYHLLYLLICALGLFVHEFFYSLLLFDLVYREETLLNVIKSVTRNGRSIILTAVLALILVYLFSIVGYLFFKDDFILEVDKLPNETLLPDRTEPGETMTGEFLYSDVCKAGSSENCSSIIPSDQVLPEEMEEENKEHTCETLLMCIVTVLSHGLRSGGGVGDVLRKPSKEEPLFAARVIYDLLFFFMVIIIVLNLIFGVIIDTFADLRSEKQKKEEILKTTCFICGLERDKFDNKTVTFEEHIKEEHNMWHYLCFIVLVKVKDSTEYTGPESYVAEMIKERNLDWFPRMRAMSLVSSDSEGEQNELRNLQEKLESTMKLVTNLSGQLSELKDQVRER
;
A
#
# COMPACT_ATOMS: atom_id res chain seq x y z
N MET A 1 2.07 18.17 22.44
CA MET A 1 2.94 18.22 23.64
C MET A 1 3.30 16.84 24.17
N SER A 2 2.33 15.98 24.50
CA SER A 2 2.61 14.60 24.97
C SER A 2 3.50 13.78 24.01
N PHE A 3 3.19 13.80 22.71
CA PHE A 3 3.98 13.13 21.66
C PHE A 3 5.47 13.50 21.69
N VAL A 4 5.76 14.81 21.74
CA VAL A 4 7.13 15.34 21.73
C VAL A 4 7.90 14.95 23.01
N GLY A 5 7.19 14.84 24.14
CA GLY A 5 7.78 14.37 25.40
C GLY A 5 8.11 12.88 25.39
N ASN A 6 7.22 12.04 24.84
CA ASN A 6 7.40 10.59 24.83
C ASN A 6 8.52 10.13 23.87
N CYS A 7 8.63 10.75 22.70
CA CYS A 7 9.65 10.38 21.71
C CYS A 7 11.01 11.07 21.94
N GLY A 8 11.11 11.97 22.92
CA GLY A 8 12.37 12.66 23.24
C GLY A 8 12.93 13.51 22.10
N THR A 9 12.12 13.92 21.13
CA THR A 9 12.54 14.60 19.89
C THR A 9 13.21 15.96 20.15
N PHE A 10 13.00 16.56 21.33
CA PHE A 10 13.73 17.75 21.79
C PHE A 10 15.25 17.55 21.90
N THR A 11 15.71 16.33 22.20
CA THR A 11 17.14 16.04 22.41
C THR A 11 17.96 16.09 21.12
N ARG A 12 17.30 16.00 19.95
CA ARG A 12 17.92 15.93 18.61
C ARG A 12 18.09 17.30 17.94
N GLY A 13 17.56 18.38 18.54
CA GLY A 13 17.62 19.75 18.05
C GLY A 13 16.44 20.17 17.14
N TYR A 14 16.17 21.48 17.06
CA TYR A 14 14.97 22.04 16.39
C TYR A 14 14.89 21.74 14.88
N LYS A 15 16.02 21.72 14.18
CA LYS A 15 16.06 21.41 12.74
C LYS A 15 15.66 19.96 12.45
N ALA A 16 16.06 19.03 13.31
CA ALA A 16 15.66 17.62 13.18
C ALA A 16 14.17 17.43 13.49
N MET A 17 13.62 18.22 14.43
CA MET A 17 12.21 18.18 14.79
C MET A 17 11.29 18.66 13.66
N ILE A 18 11.65 19.73 12.94
CA ILE A 18 10.84 20.20 11.79
C ILE A 18 10.89 19.22 10.61
N MET A 19 11.97 18.47 10.46
CA MET A 19 12.09 17.45 9.40
C MET A 19 11.34 16.16 9.73
N ASP A 20 10.83 16.02 10.95
CA ASP A 20 10.09 14.84 11.38
C ASP A 20 8.66 14.86 10.83
N VAL A 21 8.32 13.86 10.04
CA VAL A 21 7.03 13.74 9.36
C VAL A 21 5.89 13.62 10.37
N GLU A 22 6.09 12.89 11.46
CA GLU A 22 5.07 12.73 12.50
C GLU A 22 4.79 14.07 13.21
N PHE A 23 5.82 14.89 13.43
CA PHE A 23 5.64 16.22 14.01
C PHE A 23 4.90 17.17 13.05
N LEU A 24 5.27 17.17 11.77
CA LEU A 24 4.60 17.97 10.73
C LEU A 24 3.13 17.59 10.59
N TYR A 25 2.79 16.31 10.73
CA TYR A 25 1.40 15.84 10.71
C TYR A 25 0.57 16.46 11.85
N HIS A 26 1.08 16.41 13.08
CA HIS A 26 0.40 17.01 14.24
C HIS A 26 0.31 18.55 14.14
N LEU A 27 1.33 19.19 13.56
CA LEU A 27 1.32 20.64 13.32
C LEU A 27 0.26 21.03 12.27
N LEU A 28 0.18 20.28 11.18
CA LEU A 28 -0.83 20.46 10.14
C LEU A 28 -2.24 20.28 10.71
N TYR A 29 -2.45 19.27 11.56
CA TYR A 29 -3.73 19.05 12.23
C TYR A 29 -4.17 20.27 13.07
N LEU A 30 -3.24 20.84 13.84
CA LEU A 30 -3.49 22.06 14.61
C LEU A 30 -3.82 23.26 13.71
N LEU A 31 -3.15 23.38 12.56
CA LEU A 31 -3.42 24.41 11.58
C LEU A 31 -4.81 24.27 10.95
N ILE A 32 -5.23 23.04 10.60
CA ILE A 32 -6.58 22.76 10.09
C ILE A 32 -7.64 23.10 11.14
N CYS A 33 -7.40 22.76 12.42
CA CYS A 33 -8.29 23.15 13.52
C CYS A 33 -8.42 24.67 13.66
N ALA A 34 -7.33 25.41 13.53
CA ALA A 34 -7.34 26.87 13.57
C ALA A 34 -8.12 27.45 12.37
N LEU A 35 -7.90 26.92 11.16
CA LEU A 35 -8.67 27.33 9.96
C LEU A 35 -10.16 27.01 10.10
N GLY A 36 -10.52 25.89 10.74
CA GLY A 36 -11.91 25.54 11.06
C GLY A 36 -12.58 26.57 11.98
N LEU A 37 -11.82 27.12 12.93
CA LEU A 37 -12.32 28.13 13.86
C LEU A 37 -12.40 29.53 13.23
N PHE A 38 -11.41 29.93 12.43
CA PHE A 38 -11.29 31.30 11.92
C PHE A 38 -11.88 31.53 10.52
N VAL A 39 -12.01 30.48 9.69
CA VAL A 39 -12.43 30.62 8.28
C VAL A 39 -13.81 30.00 8.03
N HIS A 40 -13.95 28.67 8.20
CA HIS A 40 -15.20 27.96 7.93
C HIS A 40 -15.22 26.56 8.56
N GLU A 41 -16.38 26.11 9.01
CA GLU A 41 -16.57 24.80 9.68
C GLU A 41 -16.21 23.60 8.78
N PHE A 42 -16.20 23.79 7.47
CA PHE A 42 -15.83 22.75 6.49
C PHE A 42 -14.45 22.13 6.75
N PHE A 43 -13.48 22.88 7.29
CA PHE A 43 -12.14 22.35 7.57
C PHE A 43 -12.16 21.23 8.63
N TYR A 44 -13.18 21.15 9.48
CA TYR A 44 -13.33 20.02 10.41
C TYR A 44 -13.59 18.69 9.70
N SER A 45 -14.16 18.71 8.48
CA SER A 45 -14.35 17.49 7.67
C SER A 45 -13.02 16.85 7.29
N LEU A 46 -11.96 17.65 7.09
CA LEU A 46 -10.62 17.14 6.74
C LEU A 46 -9.97 16.40 7.91
N LEU A 47 -10.35 16.70 9.14
CA LEU A 47 -9.85 15.99 10.33
C LEU A 47 -10.31 14.53 10.35
N LEU A 48 -11.40 14.19 9.66
CA LEU A 48 -11.90 12.80 9.58
C LEU A 48 -10.93 11.88 8.82
N PHE A 49 -10.08 12.42 7.93
CA PHE A 49 -9.04 11.64 7.27
C PHE A 49 -7.97 11.10 8.23
N ASP A 50 -7.90 11.60 9.47
CA ASP A 50 -7.04 11.03 10.53
C ASP A 50 -7.37 9.55 10.81
N LEU A 51 -8.63 9.15 10.67
CA LEU A 51 -9.04 7.75 10.85
C LEU A 51 -8.23 6.79 9.96
N VAL A 52 -7.91 7.23 8.74
CA VAL A 52 -7.14 6.44 7.77
C VAL A 52 -5.69 6.26 8.20
N TYR A 53 -5.10 7.28 8.83
CA TYR A 53 -3.71 7.22 9.30
C TYR A 53 -3.60 6.43 10.61
N ARG A 54 -4.60 6.51 11.47
CA ARG A 54 -4.64 5.83 12.76
C ARG A 54 -4.86 4.32 12.64
N GLU A 55 -5.58 3.88 11.62
CA GLU A 55 -5.93 2.48 11.41
C GLU A 55 -4.95 1.80 10.44
N GLU A 56 -4.15 0.86 10.94
CA GLU A 56 -3.14 0.15 10.13
C GLU A 56 -3.76 -0.58 8.92
N THR A 57 -4.99 -1.09 9.06
CA THR A 57 -5.67 -1.82 7.98
C THR A 57 -6.00 -0.89 6.80
N LEU A 58 -6.51 0.32 7.06
CA LEU A 58 -6.80 1.32 6.03
C LEU A 58 -5.53 1.87 5.39
N LEU A 59 -4.48 2.09 6.19
CA LEU A 59 -3.19 2.52 5.67
C LEU A 59 -2.60 1.49 4.71
N ASN A 60 -2.77 0.19 4.99
CA ASN A 60 -2.33 -0.86 4.07
C ASN A 60 -3.11 -0.86 2.74
N VAL A 61 -4.39 -0.49 2.75
CA VAL A 61 -5.20 -0.32 1.51
C VAL A 61 -4.68 0.87 0.70
N ILE A 62 -4.31 1.98 1.32
CA ILE A 62 -3.68 3.10 0.59
C ILE A 62 -2.29 2.72 0.09
N LYS A 63 -1.56 1.93 0.88
CA LYS A 63 -0.23 1.46 0.52
C LYS A 63 -0.25 0.56 -0.70
N SER A 64 -1.31 -0.23 -0.95
CA SER A 64 -1.40 -1.05 -2.16
C SER A 64 -1.43 -0.18 -3.43
N VAL A 65 -2.21 0.90 -3.42
CA VAL A 65 -2.29 1.84 -4.55
C VAL A 65 -1.00 2.64 -4.71
N THR A 66 -0.41 3.11 -3.60
CA THR A 66 0.76 4.01 -3.65
C THR A 66 2.08 3.30 -3.91
N ARG A 67 2.23 2.02 -3.53
CA ARG A 67 3.48 1.27 -3.69
C ARG A 67 3.89 1.08 -5.14
N ASN A 68 2.96 0.65 -6.01
CA ASN A 68 3.20 0.57 -7.46
C ASN A 68 2.53 1.75 -8.20
N GLY A 69 2.45 2.92 -7.57
CA GLY A 69 1.80 4.10 -8.12
C GLY A 69 2.36 4.52 -9.49
N ARG A 70 3.66 4.29 -9.75
CA ARG A 70 4.27 4.53 -11.06
C ARG A 70 3.58 3.74 -12.18
N SER A 71 3.29 2.45 -11.95
CA SER A 71 2.64 1.60 -12.94
C SER A 71 1.19 2.03 -13.16
N ILE A 72 0.47 2.38 -12.08
CA ILE A 72 -0.90 2.89 -12.18
C ILE A 72 -0.95 4.20 -12.97
N ILE A 73 -0.05 5.14 -12.68
CA ILE A 73 0.05 6.42 -13.40
C ILE A 73 0.38 6.16 -14.87
N LEU A 74 1.31 5.25 -15.19
CA LEU A 74 1.65 4.93 -16.57
C LEU A 74 0.46 4.32 -17.33
N THR A 75 -0.31 3.43 -16.69
CA THR A 75 -1.54 2.88 -17.25
C THR A 75 -2.62 3.94 -17.42
N ALA A 76 -2.77 4.88 -16.47
CA ALA A 76 -3.71 6.00 -16.60
C ALA A 76 -3.32 6.95 -17.75
N VAL A 77 -2.03 7.20 -17.94
CA VAL A 77 -1.51 7.95 -19.09
C VAL A 77 -1.79 7.21 -20.40
N LEU A 78 -1.59 5.89 -20.44
CA LEU A 78 -1.97 5.07 -21.60
C LEU A 78 -3.48 5.16 -21.88
N ALA A 79 -4.32 5.10 -20.84
CA ALA A 79 -5.77 5.27 -20.94
C ALA A 79 -6.11 6.63 -21.56
N LEU A 80 -5.49 7.70 -21.06
CA LEU A 80 -5.70 9.06 -21.56
C LEU A 80 -5.27 9.20 -23.02
N ILE A 81 -4.14 8.61 -23.42
CA ILE A 81 -3.69 8.59 -24.82
C ILE A 81 -4.70 7.85 -25.71
N LEU A 82 -5.19 6.69 -25.28
CA LEU A 82 -6.19 5.93 -26.04
C LEU A 82 -7.50 6.71 -26.17
N VAL A 83 -8.02 7.25 -25.07
CA VAL A 83 -9.21 8.11 -25.06
C VAL A 83 -9.02 9.31 -26.00
N TYR A 84 -7.85 9.94 -25.98
CA TYR A 84 -7.50 11.04 -26.87
C TYR A 84 -7.56 10.64 -28.36
N LEU A 85 -6.99 9.48 -28.73
CA LEU A 85 -7.04 8.96 -30.09
C LEU A 85 -8.48 8.66 -30.54
N PHE A 86 -9.27 8.00 -29.69
CA PHE A 86 -10.68 7.74 -29.97
C PHE A 86 -11.50 9.03 -30.07
N SER A 87 -11.15 10.07 -29.31
CA SER A 87 -11.81 11.38 -29.36
C SER A 87 -11.52 12.13 -30.65
N ILE A 88 -10.29 12.04 -31.20
CA ILE A 88 -9.97 12.60 -32.52
C ILE A 88 -10.80 11.91 -33.61
N VAL A 89 -10.87 10.58 -33.58
CA VAL A 89 -11.66 9.82 -34.56
C VAL A 89 -13.16 10.16 -34.42
N GLY A 90 -13.66 10.27 -33.18
CA GLY A 90 -15.03 10.71 -32.90
C GLY A 90 -15.31 12.11 -33.44
N TYR A 91 -14.42 13.07 -33.21
CA TYR A 91 -14.54 14.45 -33.68
C TYR A 91 -14.48 14.58 -35.21
N LEU A 92 -13.69 13.75 -35.90
CA LEU A 92 -13.56 13.85 -37.36
C LEU A 92 -14.69 13.15 -38.13
N PHE A 93 -15.21 12.04 -37.61
CA PHE A 93 -16.16 11.20 -38.35
C PHE A 93 -17.58 11.17 -37.76
N PHE A 94 -17.74 11.40 -36.45
CA PHE A 94 -18.99 11.21 -35.70
C PHE A 94 -19.39 12.43 -34.87
N LYS A 95 -18.89 13.63 -35.22
CA LYS A 95 -19.13 14.88 -34.48
C LYS A 95 -20.62 15.12 -34.20
N ASP A 96 -21.44 14.92 -35.23
CA ASP A 96 -22.87 15.24 -35.20
C ASP A 96 -23.69 14.25 -34.36
N ASP A 97 -23.12 13.07 -34.05
CA ASP A 97 -23.78 12.04 -33.23
C ASP A 97 -23.59 12.24 -31.72
N PHE A 98 -22.73 13.18 -31.29
CA PHE A 98 -22.53 13.54 -29.88
C PHE A 98 -23.60 14.51 -29.39
N ILE A 99 -24.80 13.98 -29.16
CA ILE A 99 -25.96 14.71 -28.65
C ILE A 99 -26.25 14.21 -27.24
N LEU A 100 -26.19 15.11 -26.25
CA LEU A 100 -26.51 14.79 -24.87
C LEU A 100 -27.79 15.50 -24.45
N GLU A 101 -28.64 14.81 -23.70
CA GLU A 101 -29.79 15.42 -23.03
C GLU A 101 -29.31 16.15 -21.77
N VAL A 102 -29.59 17.44 -21.68
CA VAL A 102 -29.14 18.35 -20.63
C VAL A 102 -30.34 19.09 -20.05
N ASP A 103 -30.42 19.12 -18.73
CA ASP A 103 -31.37 19.96 -18.01
C ASP A 103 -30.84 21.41 -17.99
N LYS A 104 -31.50 22.30 -18.74
CA LYS A 104 -31.12 23.73 -18.76
C LYS A 104 -31.43 24.38 -17.43
N LEU A 105 -30.47 25.14 -16.89
CA LEU A 105 -30.71 25.94 -15.69
C LEU A 105 -31.71 27.05 -16.02
N PRO A 106 -32.81 27.21 -15.25
CA PRO A 106 -33.77 28.29 -15.51
C PRO A 106 -33.08 29.65 -15.34
N ASN A 107 -33.21 30.50 -16.36
CA ASN A 107 -32.71 31.87 -16.31
C ASN A 107 -33.55 32.68 -15.29
N GLU A 108 -32.97 33.02 -14.14
CA GLU A 108 -33.60 33.88 -13.11
C GLU A 108 -33.84 35.35 -13.57
N THR A 109 -33.63 35.69 -14.83
CA THR A 109 -33.80 37.06 -15.35
C THR A 109 -35.23 37.40 -15.82
N LEU A 110 -36.23 36.55 -15.60
CA LEU A 110 -37.64 36.81 -15.96
C LEU A 110 -38.61 36.57 -14.80
N LEU A 111 -38.30 37.05 -13.59
CA LEU A 111 -39.32 37.25 -12.56
C LEU A 111 -39.92 38.65 -12.72
N PRO A 112 -41.26 38.81 -12.81
CA PRO A 112 -41.87 40.13 -12.79
C PRO A 112 -41.68 40.74 -11.41
N ASP A 113 -41.18 41.97 -11.41
CA ASP A 113 -41.03 42.87 -10.28
C ASP A 113 -42.14 42.72 -9.23
N ARG A 114 -41.76 42.21 -8.05
CA ARG A 114 -42.46 42.47 -6.80
C ARG A 114 -41.43 42.86 -5.75
N THR A 115 -41.27 44.16 -5.65
CA THR A 115 -40.79 44.90 -4.49
C THR A 115 -41.48 44.38 -3.22
N GLU A 116 -40.71 44.00 -2.19
CA GLU A 116 -40.86 44.39 -0.76
C GLU A 116 -39.75 43.68 0.07
N PRO A 117 -39.18 44.30 1.12
CA PRO A 117 -37.92 43.88 1.72
C PRO A 117 -38.07 43.05 3.01
N GLY A 118 -37.24 42.01 3.12
CA GLY A 118 -36.72 41.46 4.38
C GLY A 118 -37.59 40.40 5.08
N GLU A 119 -37.10 39.16 5.14
CA GLU A 119 -36.75 38.46 6.39
C GLU A 119 -36.27 37.02 6.11
N THR A 120 -35.46 36.52 7.03
CA THR A 120 -34.56 35.37 6.98
C THR A 120 -35.22 33.98 7.06
N MET A 121 -34.64 33.04 6.30
CA MET A 121 -34.38 31.62 6.61
C MET A 121 -35.14 30.98 7.80
N THR A 122 -36.25 30.29 7.51
CA THR A 122 -36.61 28.99 8.13
C THR A 122 -37.53 28.24 7.19
N GLY A 123 -37.23 26.96 6.95
CA GLY A 123 -37.86 26.17 5.90
C GLY A 123 -39.28 25.73 6.18
N GLU A 124 -39.96 25.29 5.11
CA GLU A 124 -41.10 24.38 5.21
C GLU A 124 -41.25 23.62 3.89
N PHE A 125 -40.70 22.39 3.90
CA PHE A 125 -41.24 21.28 3.13
C PHE A 125 -42.68 21.07 3.57
N LEU A 126 -43.69 21.56 2.86
CA LEU A 126 -45.06 21.07 3.02
C LEU A 126 -45.82 21.06 1.67
N TYR A 127 -45.80 19.88 1.06
CA TYR A 127 -46.88 19.39 0.23
C TYR A 127 -48.09 19.13 1.16
N SER A 128 -49.20 19.86 0.98
CA SER A 128 -50.50 19.45 1.50
C SER A 128 -51.63 20.24 0.84
N ASP A 129 -52.38 19.54 0.00
CA ASP A 129 -53.78 19.85 -0.33
C ASP A 129 -54.59 20.18 0.92
N VAL A 130 -55.24 21.36 0.97
CA VAL A 130 -56.46 21.59 1.78
C VAL A 130 -57.31 22.69 1.13
N CYS A 131 -58.31 22.30 0.34
CA CYS A 131 -59.44 23.18 0.01
C CYS A 131 -60.38 23.27 1.21
N LYS A 132 -60.56 24.48 1.76
CA LYS A 132 -61.49 24.75 2.87
C LYS A 132 -62.88 25.02 2.32
N ALA A 133 -63.83 24.13 2.62
CA ALA A 133 -65.23 24.28 2.26
C ALA A 133 -65.92 25.36 3.11
N GLY A 134 -66.57 26.33 2.46
CA GLY A 134 -67.55 27.21 3.10
C GLY A 134 -67.56 28.66 2.65
N SER A 135 -67.95 28.94 1.41
CA SER A 135 -68.87 30.03 1.02
C SER A 135 -69.03 30.03 -0.50
N SER A 136 -70.27 30.11 -0.96
CA SER A 136 -70.67 30.07 -2.37
C SER A 136 -70.17 31.30 -3.12
N GLU A 137 -69.26 31.11 -4.08
CA GLU A 137 -69.13 31.89 -5.32
C GLU A 137 -68.20 31.14 -6.29
N ASN A 138 -68.51 31.22 -7.58
CA ASN A 138 -67.97 30.40 -8.67
C ASN A 138 -66.44 30.24 -8.64
N CYS A 139 -65.97 29.03 -8.38
CA CYS A 139 -64.62 28.65 -8.77
C CYS A 139 -64.65 28.39 -10.28
N SER A 140 -64.40 29.44 -11.06
CA SER A 140 -64.07 29.28 -12.47
C SER A 140 -62.79 28.44 -12.52
N SER A 141 -62.91 27.21 -13.01
CA SER A 141 -61.77 26.43 -13.45
C SER A 141 -61.05 27.23 -14.53
N ILE A 142 -60.03 27.99 -14.13
CA ILE A 142 -58.93 28.30 -15.03
C ILE A 142 -58.30 26.95 -15.28
N ILE A 143 -58.65 26.36 -16.42
CA ILE A 143 -57.90 25.28 -17.03
C ILE A 143 -56.45 25.79 -17.04
N PRO A 144 -55.50 25.18 -16.29
CA PRO A 144 -54.11 25.37 -16.64
C PRO A 144 -54.03 24.86 -18.07
N SER A 145 -53.63 25.72 -18.98
CA SER A 145 -53.34 25.33 -20.35
C SER A 145 -52.08 24.46 -20.32
N ASP A 146 -52.16 23.27 -19.71
CA ASP A 146 -51.26 22.13 -19.86
C ASP A 146 -51.56 21.46 -21.22
N GLN A 147 -51.54 22.30 -22.26
CA GLN A 147 -51.29 21.89 -23.63
C GLN A 147 -50.03 22.65 -24.08
N VAL A 148 -48.97 22.51 -23.30
CA VAL A 148 -47.64 22.46 -23.90
C VAL A 148 -47.48 20.99 -24.28
N LEU A 149 -47.38 20.73 -25.58
CA LEU A 149 -47.03 19.43 -26.13
C LEU A 149 -45.81 18.88 -25.35
N PRO A 150 -45.88 17.67 -24.76
CA PRO A 150 -44.70 17.04 -24.16
C PRO A 150 -43.56 16.88 -25.18
N GLU A 151 -43.90 16.83 -26.47
CA GLU A 151 -42.97 16.65 -27.57
C GLU A 151 -42.11 17.89 -27.87
N GLU A 152 -42.57 19.11 -27.58
CA GLU A 152 -41.79 20.33 -27.87
C GLU A 152 -40.75 20.67 -26.78
N MET A 153 -40.98 20.21 -25.53
CA MET A 153 -40.00 20.39 -24.44
C MET A 153 -38.85 19.38 -24.48
N GLU A 154 -39.01 18.22 -25.12
CA GLU A 154 -37.94 17.19 -25.22
C GLU A 154 -36.87 17.52 -26.27
N GLU A 155 -37.21 18.25 -27.34
CA GLU A 155 -36.22 18.63 -28.36
C GLU A 155 -35.31 19.79 -27.91
N GLU A 156 -35.79 20.70 -27.06
CA GLU A 156 -34.98 21.82 -26.58
C GLU A 156 -33.86 21.41 -25.62
N ASN A 157 -33.90 20.21 -25.05
CA ASN A 157 -32.92 19.75 -24.05
C ASN A 157 -31.74 18.97 -24.64
N LYS A 158 -31.59 18.92 -25.97
CA LYS A 158 -30.48 18.20 -26.63
C LYS A 158 -29.39 19.16 -27.06
N GLU A 159 -28.18 18.97 -26.52
CA GLU A 159 -27.02 19.81 -26.83
C GLU A 159 -25.90 19.01 -27.50
N HIS A 160 -25.26 19.62 -28.50
CA HIS A 160 -24.09 19.06 -29.17
C HIS A 160 -22.84 19.26 -28.30
N THR A 161 -22.30 18.17 -27.77
CA THR A 161 -21.21 18.22 -26.76
C THR A 161 -19.81 18.09 -27.35
N CYS A 162 -19.68 17.82 -28.66
CA CYS A 162 -18.42 17.61 -29.37
C CYS A 162 -18.15 18.73 -30.42
N GLU A 163 -18.48 20.00 -30.13
CA GLU A 163 -18.23 21.09 -31.07
C GLU A 163 -16.74 21.40 -31.28
N THR A 164 -15.94 21.24 -30.22
CA THR A 164 -14.48 21.40 -30.24
C THR A 164 -13.81 20.10 -29.82
N LEU A 165 -12.56 19.89 -30.27
CA LEU A 165 -11.79 18.68 -29.91
C LEU A 165 -11.65 18.54 -28.39
N LEU A 166 -11.44 19.64 -27.66
CA LEU A 166 -11.30 19.62 -26.20
C LEU A 166 -12.60 19.17 -25.53
N MET A 167 -13.75 19.73 -25.92
CA MET A 167 -15.04 19.31 -25.36
C MET A 167 -15.33 17.85 -25.70
N CYS A 168 -14.98 17.39 -26.90
CA CYS A 168 -15.12 15.99 -27.27
C CYS A 168 -14.29 15.05 -26.38
N ILE A 169 -13.03 15.40 -26.09
CA ILE A 169 -12.18 14.64 -25.16
C ILE A 169 -12.80 14.61 -23.76
N VAL A 170 -13.28 15.76 -23.27
CA VAL A 170 -13.91 15.85 -21.94
C VAL A 170 -15.18 14.98 -21.89
N THR A 171 -16.03 15.03 -22.92
CA THR A 171 -17.26 14.22 -23.01
C THR A 171 -16.97 12.73 -23.04
N VAL A 172 -16.01 12.27 -23.86
CA VAL A 172 -15.60 10.85 -23.91
C VAL A 172 -14.95 10.42 -22.59
N LEU A 173 -14.17 11.28 -21.95
CA LEU A 173 -13.53 10.98 -20.66
C LEU A 173 -14.54 10.89 -19.52
N SER A 174 -15.52 11.79 -19.45
CA SER A 174 -16.46 11.90 -18.34
C SER A 174 -17.66 10.96 -18.47
N HIS A 175 -18.28 10.93 -19.66
CA HIS A 175 -19.46 10.10 -19.92
C HIS A 175 -19.04 8.77 -20.56
N GLY A 176 -18.10 8.76 -21.50
CA GLY A 176 -17.69 7.53 -22.18
C GLY A 176 -17.01 6.50 -21.27
N LEU A 177 -16.21 6.91 -20.29
CA LEU A 177 -15.60 5.98 -19.32
C LEU A 177 -16.54 5.54 -18.19
N ARG A 178 -17.54 6.37 -17.85
CA ARG A 178 -18.40 6.18 -16.69
C ARG A 178 -19.70 5.47 -17.04
N SER A 179 -20.22 5.68 -18.24
CA SER A 179 -21.33 4.90 -18.79
C SER A 179 -20.84 3.47 -19.04
N GLY A 180 -21.39 2.51 -18.31
CA GLY A 180 -20.84 1.14 -18.25
C GLY A 180 -20.71 0.41 -19.59
N GLY A 181 -21.39 0.85 -20.67
CA GLY A 181 -21.26 0.32 -22.03
C GLY A 181 -20.26 1.07 -22.93
N GLY A 182 -19.56 2.08 -22.41
CA GLY A 182 -18.58 2.87 -23.14
C GLY A 182 -19.18 4.10 -23.83
N VAL A 183 -18.44 4.65 -24.80
CA VAL A 183 -18.83 5.85 -25.55
C VAL A 183 -20.09 5.66 -26.40
N GLY A 184 -20.41 4.42 -26.80
CA GLY A 184 -21.60 4.10 -27.60
C GLY A 184 -22.93 4.44 -26.91
N ASP A 185 -22.96 4.44 -25.56
CA ASP A 185 -24.14 4.82 -24.78
C ASP A 185 -24.37 6.34 -24.75
N VAL A 186 -23.33 7.12 -25.05
CA VAL A 186 -23.36 8.60 -25.03
C VAL A 186 -23.80 9.15 -26.39
N LEU A 187 -23.49 8.45 -27.47
CA LEU A 187 -23.88 8.87 -28.81
C LEU A 187 -25.30 8.43 -29.14
N ARG A 188 -25.90 9.16 -30.09
CA ARG A 188 -27.19 8.78 -30.68
C ARG A 188 -27.13 7.38 -31.28
N LYS A 189 -28.21 6.61 -31.12
CA LYS A 189 -28.37 5.30 -31.74
C LYS A 189 -28.48 5.44 -33.27
N PRO A 190 -27.58 4.83 -34.06
CA PRO A 190 -27.58 4.98 -35.53
C PRO A 190 -28.72 4.19 -36.19
N SER A 191 -29.23 4.68 -37.31
CA SER A 191 -30.21 3.93 -38.13
C SER A 191 -29.52 2.87 -38.99
N LYS A 192 -30.24 1.80 -39.36
CA LYS A 192 -29.74 0.70 -40.21
C LYS A 192 -29.41 1.15 -41.65
N GLU A 193 -29.97 2.28 -42.07
CA GLU A 193 -29.87 2.80 -43.44
C GLU A 193 -28.66 3.73 -43.64
N GLU A 194 -27.97 4.08 -42.56
CA GLU A 194 -26.81 4.98 -42.61
C GLU A 194 -25.57 4.26 -43.16
N PRO A 195 -24.83 4.85 -44.12
CA PRO A 195 -23.67 4.20 -44.75
C PRO A 195 -22.51 3.93 -43.77
N LEU A 196 -22.48 4.65 -42.65
CA LEU A 196 -21.45 4.54 -41.61
C LEU A 196 -21.86 3.64 -40.43
N PHE A 197 -23.02 2.97 -40.50
CA PHE A 197 -23.52 2.12 -39.42
C PHE A 197 -22.50 1.06 -38.96
N ALA A 198 -21.89 0.34 -39.91
CA ALA A 198 -20.91 -0.71 -39.58
C ALA A 198 -19.62 -0.12 -38.94
N ALA A 199 -19.15 1.02 -39.45
CA ALA A 199 -17.98 1.71 -38.89
C ALA A 199 -18.25 2.21 -37.47
N ARG A 200 -19.45 2.72 -37.21
CA ARG A 200 -19.92 3.17 -35.90
C ARG A 200 -19.93 2.03 -34.87
N VAL A 201 -20.51 0.88 -35.23
CA VAL A 201 -20.54 -0.31 -34.35
C VAL A 201 -19.14 -0.81 -34.03
N ILE A 202 -18.23 -0.84 -35.01
CA ILE A 202 -16.84 -1.24 -34.79
C ILE A 202 -16.13 -0.25 -33.86
N TYR A 203 -16.35 1.05 -34.05
CA TYR A 203 -15.78 2.09 -33.17
C TYR A 203 -16.22 1.90 -31.71
N ASP A 204 -17.52 1.69 -31.47
CA ASP A 204 -18.07 1.50 -30.12
C ASP A 204 -17.55 0.22 -29.46
N LEU A 205 -17.51 -0.89 -30.19
CA LEU A 205 -16.98 -2.16 -29.69
C LEU A 205 -15.48 -2.10 -29.40
N LEU A 206 -14.71 -1.42 -30.25
CA LEU A 206 -13.27 -1.23 -30.03
C LEU A 206 -13.00 -0.36 -28.81
N PHE A 207 -13.76 0.73 -28.64
CA PHE A 207 -13.64 1.58 -27.45
C PHE A 207 -13.96 0.79 -26.18
N PHE A 208 -15.09 0.07 -26.17
CA PHE A 208 -15.51 -0.75 -25.03
C PHE A 208 -14.46 -1.80 -24.65
N PHE A 209 -13.98 -2.59 -25.63
CA PHE A 209 -13.02 -3.65 -25.35
C PHE A 209 -11.65 -3.11 -24.95
N MET A 210 -11.12 -2.11 -25.66
CA MET A 210 -9.77 -1.61 -25.40
C MET A 210 -9.71 -0.73 -24.15
N VAL A 211 -10.64 0.21 -23.98
CA VAL A 211 -10.54 1.22 -22.90
C VAL A 211 -11.19 0.72 -21.61
N ILE A 212 -12.39 0.14 -21.69
CA ILE A 212 -13.13 -0.31 -20.51
C ILE A 212 -12.62 -1.69 -20.06
N ILE A 213 -12.66 -2.69 -20.95
CA ILE A 213 -12.33 -4.07 -20.55
C ILE A 213 -10.83 -4.26 -20.33
N ILE A 214 -9.96 -3.77 -21.21
CA ILE A 214 -8.52 -3.99 -21.06
C ILE A 214 -7.93 -2.97 -20.07
N VAL A 215 -8.02 -1.67 -20.37
CA VAL A 215 -7.25 -0.67 -19.62
C VAL A 215 -7.76 -0.47 -18.19
N LEU A 216 -9.07 -0.34 -17.98
CA LEU A 216 -9.62 -0.13 -16.63
C LEU A 216 -9.41 -1.36 -15.74
N ASN A 217 -9.60 -2.57 -16.27
CA ASN A 217 -9.32 -3.79 -15.51
C ASN A 217 -7.81 -4.02 -15.29
N LEU A 218 -6.93 -3.51 -16.15
CA LEU A 218 -5.49 -3.54 -15.90
C LEU A 218 -5.14 -2.70 -14.66
N ILE A 219 -5.76 -1.52 -14.48
CA ILE A 219 -5.57 -0.70 -13.28
C ILE A 219 -5.98 -1.47 -12.03
N PHE A 220 -7.17 -2.07 -12.02
CA PHE A 220 -7.62 -2.90 -10.91
C PHE A 220 -6.73 -4.13 -10.70
N GLY A 221 -6.27 -4.76 -11.78
CA GLY A 221 -5.34 -5.90 -11.73
C GLY A 221 -4.03 -5.56 -11.02
N VAL A 222 -3.43 -4.40 -11.32
CA VAL A 222 -2.22 -3.92 -10.63
C VAL A 222 -2.48 -3.65 -9.15
N ILE A 223 -3.65 -3.10 -8.80
CA ILE A 223 -4.02 -2.85 -7.39
C ILE A 223 -4.23 -4.18 -6.63
N ILE A 224 -4.83 -5.19 -7.25
CA ILE A 224 -5.03 -6.50 -6.63
C ILE A 224 -3.69 -7.21 -6.42
N ASP A 225 -2.81 -7.17 -7.41
CA ASP A 225 -1.47 -7.76 -7.35
C ASP A 225 -0.63 -7.14 -6.23
N THR A 226 -0.59 -5.81 -6.15
CA THR A 226 0.09 -5.09 -5.05
C THR A 226 -0.49 -5.39 -3.67
N PHE A 227 -1.80 -5.59 -3.58
CA PHE A 227 -2.44 -5.97 -2.32
C PHE A 227 -2.04 -7.38 -1.88
N ALA A 228 -1.95 -8.32 -2.83
CA ALA A 228 -1.45 -9.67 -2.59
C ALA A 228 0.02 -9.68 -2.16
N ASP A 229 0.86 -8.85 -2.78
CA ASP A 229 2.28 -8.68 -2.42
C ASP A 229 2.44 -8.15 -0.99
N LEU A 230 1.72 -7.08 -0.64
CA LEU A 230 1.78 -6.50 0.71
C LEU A 230 1.37 -7.50 1.79
N ARG A 231 0.35 -8.32 1.51
CA ARG A 231 -0.07 -9.39 2.41
C ARG A 231 1.02 -10.45 2.57
N SER A 232 1.59 -10.90 1.46
CA SER A 232 2.65 -11.93 1.45
C SER A 232 3.90 -11.46 2.18
N GLU A 233 4.30 -10.19 2.01
CA GLU A 233 5.41 -9.61 2.75
C GLU A 233 5.16 -9.49 4.25
N LYS A 234 3.95 -9.06 4.65
CA LYS A 234 3.59 -9.01 6.07
C LYS A 234 3.67 -10.41 6.69
N GLN A 235 3.09 -11.41 6.02
CA GLN A 235 3.13 -12.80 6.47
C GLN A 235 4.57 -13.33 6.57
N LYS A 236 5.41 -13.08 5.55
CA LYS A 236 6.83 -13.47 5.57
C LYS A 236 7.60 -12.81 6.71
N LYS A 237 7.36 -11.53 7.00
CA LYS A 237 7.99 -10.84 8.13
C LYS A 237 7.57 -11.44 9.47
N GLU A 238 6.28 -11.70 9.65
CA GLU A 238 5.76 -12.34 10.86
C GLU A 238 6.28 -13.77 11.04
N GLU A 239 6.46 -14.50 9.94
CA GLU A 239 7.07 -15.82 9.94
C GLU A 239 8.53 -15.76 10.40
N ILE A 240 9.37 -14.95 9.74
CA ILE A 240 10.79 -14.78 10.12
C ILE A 240 10.93 -14.35 11.58
N LEU A 241 10.08 -13.44 12.07
CA LEU A 241 10.12 -13.00 13.47
C LEU A 241 9.82 -14.14 14.47
N LYS A 242 9.00 -15.12 14.07
CA LYS A 242 8.61 -16.26 14.92
C LYS A 242 9.56 -17.45 14.78
N THR A 243 10.14 -17.66 13.61
CA THR A 243 10.93 -18.84 13.28
C THR A 243 12.43 -18.59 13.29
N THR A 244 12.90 -17.34 13.25
CA THR A 244 14.32 -17.02 13.22
C THR A 244 14.73 -16.20 14.44
N CYS A 245 15.85 -16.55 15.06
CA CYS A 245 16.40 -15.78 16.18
C CYS A 245 16.96 -14.43 15.70
N PHE A 246 16.58 -13.33 16.36
CA PHE A 246 16.97 -11.96 15.99
C PHE A 246 18.49 -11.70 16.05
N ILE A 247 19.21 -12.38 16.96
CA ILE A 247 20.65 -12.14 17.17
C ILE A 247 21.50 -13.03 16.27
N CYS A 248 21.32 -14.35 16.34
CA CYS A 248 22.18 -15.29 15.63
C CYS A 248 21.69 -15.68 14.23
N GLY A 249 20.43 -15.41 13.89
CA GLY A 249 19.86 -15.79 12.59
C GLY A 249 19.57 -17.28 12.42
N LEU A 250 19.64 -18.08 13.49
CA LEU A 250 19.28 -19.49 13.43
C LEU A 250 17.77 -19.67 13.37
N GLU A 251 17.35 -20.61 12.55
CA GLU A 251 15.96 -21.05 12.43
C GLU A 251 15.56 -21.97 13.61
N ARG A 252 14.27 -21.97 13.91
CA ARG A 252 13.64 -22.73 15.00
C ARG A 252 13.89 -24.23 14.88
N ASP A 253 13.94 -24.73 13.65
CA ASP A 253 14.19 -26.14 13.32
C ASP A 253 15.50 -26.69 13.91
N LYS A 254 16.52 -25.84 14.11
CA LYS A 254 17.82 -26.25 14.68
C LYS A 254 17.77 -26.61 16.16
N PHE A 255 16.75 -26.13 16.86
CA PHE A 255 16.55 -26.35 18.28
C PHE A 255 15.55 -27.48 18.55
N ASP A 256 14.89 -27.99 17.50
CA ASP A 256 14.01 -29.15 17.60
C ASP A 256 14.84 -30.39 18.00
N ASN A 257 14.35 -31.17 18.96
CA ASN A 257 15.03 -32.35 19.52
C ASN A 257 16.37 -32.05 20.23
N LYS A 258 16.61 -30.80 20.64
CA LYS A 258 17.74 -30.43 21.51
C LYS A 258 17.27 -30.20 22.95
N THR A 259 18.23 -30.13 23.87
CA THR A 259 17.95 -29.90 25.30
C THR A 259 17.41 -28.51 25.58
N VAL A 260 17.83 -27.52 24.80
CA VAL A 260 17.39 -26.12 24.89
C VAL A 260 16.35 -25.86 23.81
N THR A 261 15.19 -25.35 24.23
CA THR A 261 14.11 -24.96 23.30
C THR A 261 14.38 -23.62 22.63
N PHE A 262 13.77 -23.37 21.47
CA PHE A 262 13.90 -22.08 20.79
C PHE A 262 13.42 -20.91 21.67
N GLU A 263 12.35 -21.09 22.43
CA GLU A 263 11.80 -20.08 23.33
C GLU A 263 12.75 -19.75 24.50
N GLU A 264 13.48 -20.73 25.02
CA GLU A 264 14.51 -20.54 26.03
C GLU A 264 15.74 -19.85 25.43
N HIS A 265 16.16 -20.26 24.23
CA HIS A 265 17.25 -19.64 23.49
C HIS A 265 17.04 -18.13 23.29
N ILE A 266 15.85 -17.68 22.87
CA ILE A 266 15.59 -16.24 22.64
C ILE A 266 15.41 -15.43 23.94
N LYS A 267 15.04 -16.08 25.05
CA LYS A 267 14.76 -15.39 26.32
C LYS A 267 15.99 -15.28 27.22
N GLU A 268 16.77 -16.36 27.30
CA GLU A 268 17.89 -16.48 28.23
C GLU A 268 19.24 -16.29 27.53
N GLU A 269 19.48 -16.95 26.39
CA GLU A 269 20.77 -16.85 25.68
C GLU A 269 20.85 -15.59 24.80
N HIS A 270 19.89 -15.39 23.91
CA HIS A 270 19.89 -14.37 22.85
C HIS A 270 18.76 -13.35 23.00
N ASN A 271 18.64 -12.79 24.21
CA ASN A 271 17.69 -11.72 24.48
C ASN A 271 18.16 -10.37 23.91
N MET A 272 17.40 -9.79 22.98
CA MET A 272 17.76 -8.51 22.33
C MET A 272 18.01 -7.36 23.31
N TRP A 273 17.30 -7.34 24.43
CA TRP A 273 17.40 -6.25 25.41
C TRP A 273 18.67 -6.35 26.25
N HIS A 274 19.13 -7.57 26.56
CA HIS A 274 20.39 -7.76 27.26
C HIS A 274 21.58 -7.19 26.47
N TYR A 275 21.59 -7.34 25.14
CA TYR A 275 22.60 -6.72 24.28
C TYR A 275 22.54 -5.19 24.33
N LEU A 276 21.34 -4.60 24.29
CA LEU A 276 21.19 -3.15 24.40
C LEU A 276 21.67 -2.62 25.76
N CYS A 277 21.28 -3.27 26.85
CA CYS A 277 21.73 -2.94 28.20
C CYS A 277 23.26 -3.04 28.33
N PHE A 278 23.87 -4.07 27.73
CA PHE A 278 25.33 -4.24 27.74
C PHE A 278 26.04 -3.12 26.97
N ILE A 279 25.53 -2.70 25.81
CA ILE A 279 26.09 -1.56 25.06
C ILE A 279 26.00 -0.26 25.88
N VAL A 280 24.88 -0.04 26.58
CA VAL A 280 24.72 1.13 27.46
C VAL A 280 25.70 1.05 28.63
N LEU A 281 25.86 -0.13 29.25
CA LEU A 281 26.82 -0.37 30.33
C LEU A 281 28.25 -0.01 29.90
N VAL A 282 28.71 -0.53 28.77
CA VAL A 282 30.06 -0.25 28.23
C VAL A 282 30.24 1.24 27.91
N LYS A 283 29.18 1.97 27.56
CA LYS A 283 29.30 3.43 27.31
C LYS A 283 29.36 4.28 28.57
N VAL A 284 28.78 3.83 29.68
CA VAL A 284 28.68 4.60 30.93
C VAL A 284 29.78 4.22 31.93
N LYS A 285 30.21 2.96 31.91
CA LYS A 285 31.23 2.43 32.80
C LYS A 285 32.61 3.05 32.49
N ASP A 286 33.43 3.25 33.51
CA ASP A 286 34.77 3.79 33.34
C ASP A 286 35.69 2.79 32.61
N SER A 287 36.50 3.29 31.67
CA SER A 287 37.38 2.47 30.84
C SER A 287 38.45 1.71 31.63
N THR A 288 38.80 2.15 32.84
CA THR A 288 39.77 1.47 33.70
C THR A 288 39.17 0.27 34.45
N GLU A 289 37.84 0.19 34.53
CA GLU A 289 37.11 -0.88 35.21
C GLU A 289 36.60 -1.96 34.24
N TYR A 290 36.93 -1.85 32.96
CA TYR A 290 36.53 -2.83 31.97
C TYR A 290 37.13 -4.20 32.27
N THR A 291 36.29 -5.23 32.17
CA THR A 291 36.79 -6.60 32.07
C THR A 291 37.42 -6.83 30.68
N GLY A 292 38.13 -7.95 30.50
CA GLY A 292 38.73 -8.29 29.21
C GLY A 292 37.71 -8.29 28.05
N PRO A 293 36.57 -9.00 28.17
CA PRO A 293 35.52 -8.98 27.15
C PRO A 293 34.87 -7.60 26.94
N GLU A 294 34.66 -6.82 28.01
CA GLU A 294 34.13 -5.46 27.89
C GLU A 294 35.08 -4.54 27.10
N SER A 295 36.38 -4.64 27.37
CA SER A 295 37.40 -3.88 26.65
C SER A 295 37.42 -4.21 25.16
N TYR A 296 37.34 -5.51 24.84
CA TYR A 296 37.23 -5.98 23.46
C TYR A 296 35.99 -5.43 22.76
N VAL A 297 34.80 -5.53 23.38
CA VAL A 297 33.57 -5.01 22.78
C VAL A 297 33.61 -3.48 22.66
N ALA A 298 34.20 -2.76 23.62
CA ALA A 298 34.37 -1.32 23.55
C ALA A 298 35.23 -0.90 22.34
N GLU A 299 36.32 -1.63 22.07
CA GLU A 299 37.17 -1.43 20.91
C GLU A 299 36.41 -1.71 19.60
N MET A 300 35.69 -2.84 19.52
CA MET A 300 34.88 -3.18 18.33
C MET A 300 33.79 -2.14 18.05
N ILE A 301 33.14 -1.60 19.09
CA ILE A 301 32.15 -0.52 18.96
C ILE A 301 32.82 0.76 18.43
N LYS A 302 34.02 1.10 18.92
CA LYS A 302 34.78 2.28 18.47
C LYS A 302 35.18 2.15 17.00
N GLU A 303 35.56 0.95 16.56
CA GLU A 303 35.90 0.62 15.18
C GLU A 303 34.67 0.42 14.27
N ARG A 304 33.46 0.45 14.83
CA ARG A 304 32.19 0.12 14.14
C ARG A 304 32.19 -1.29 13.54
N ASN A 305 32.91 -2.23 14.17
CA ASN A 305 32.90 -3.63 13.80
C ASN A 305 31.78 -4.39 14.54
N LEU A 306 30.95 -5.12 13.79
CA LEU A 306 29.81 -5.90 14.32
C LEU A 306 30.11 -7.40 14.47
N ASP A 307 31.35 -7.84 14.22
CA ASP A 307 31.75 -9.25 14.23
C ASP A 307 31.71 -9.90 15.63
N TRP A 308 31.59 -9.11 16.69
CA TRP A 308 31.44 -9.62 18.06
C TRP A 308 30.04 -10.21 18.33
N PHE A 309 29.04 -9.92 17.51
CA PHE A 309 27.74 -10.60 17.58
C PHE A 309 27.85 -12.04 17.03
N PRO A 310 27.17 -13.02 17.66
CA PRO A 310 27.16 -14.38 17.14
C PRO A 310 26.39 -14.43 15.81
N ARG A 311 26.98 -15.03 14.77
CA ARG A 311 26.34 -15.25 13.47
C ARG A 311 26.24 -16.74 13.19
N MET A 312 25.02 -17.23 12.94
CA MET A 312 24.73 -18.63 12.61
C MET A 312 25.28 -19.64 13.63
N ARG A 313 25.39 -19.25 14.91
CA ARG A 313 25.93 -20.09 15.99
C ARG A 313 25.27 -19.77 17.34
N ALA A 314 25.19 -20.77 18.20
CA ALA A 314 24.69 -20.67 19.57
C ALA A 314 25.40 -21.69 20.47
N MET A 315 25.66 -21.35 21.75
CA MET A 315 26.36 -22.25 22.68
C MET A 315 25.63 -23.59 22.87
N SER A 316 24.31 -23.54 22.95
CA SER A 316 23.43 -24.71 23.07
C SER A 316 23.53 -25.73 21.91
N LEU A 317 24.08 -25.35 20.76
CA LEU A 317 24.25 -26.23 19.60
C LEU A 317 25.67 -26.80 19.44
N VAL A 318 26.65 -26.26 20.17
CA VAL A 318 28.07 -26.66 20.07
C VAL A 318 28.32 -28.09 20.59
N SER A 319 27.41 -28.64 21.39
CA SER A 319 27.52 -30.03 21.88
C SER A 319 27.48 -31.11 20.78
N SER A 320 27.11 -30.76 19.54
CA SER A 320 27.13 -31.68 18.40
C SER A 320 28.53 -31.96 17.82
N ASP A 321 29.55 -31.17 18.15
CA ASP A 321 30.93 -31.43 17.73
C ASP A 321 31.54 -32.69 18.37
N SER A 322 30.90 -33.19 19.44
CA SER A 322 31.31 -34.44 20.10
C SER A 322 31.21 -35.69 19.21
N GLU A 323 30.32 -35.70 18.20
CA GLU A 323 30.27 -36.79 17.20
C GLU A 323 31.45 -36.72 16.22
N GLY A 324 31.90 -35.50 15.88
CA GLY A 324 33.12 -35.27 15.09
C GLY A 324 34.37 -35.71 15.84
N GLU A 325 34.48 -35.31 17.11
CA GLU A 325 35.57 -35.72 17.99
C GLU A 325 35.63 -37.24 18.21
N GLN A 326 34.47 -37.91 18.34
CA GLN A 326 34.41 -39.38 18.41
C GLN A 326 34.89 -40.06 17.13
N ASN A 327 34.55 -39.50 15.95
CA ASN A 327 35.04 -40.02 14.67
C ASN A 327 36.55 -39.83 14.51
N GLU A 328 37.09 -38.68 14.93
CA GLU A 328 38.54 -38.41 14.94
C GLU A 328 39.27 -39.35 15.91
N LEU A 329 38.74 -39.57 17.11
CA LEU A 329 39.27 -40.55 18.08
C LEU A 329 39.30 -41.98 17.51
N ARG A 330 38.24 -42.39 16.80
CA ARG A 330 38.19 -43.70 16.13
C ARG A 330 39.25 -43.80 15.03
N ASN A 331 39.39 -42.77 14.19
CA ASN A 331 40.43 -42.72 13.15
C ASN A 331 41.85 -42.77 13.74
N LEU A 332 42.08 -42.09 14.86
CA LEU A 332 43.36 -42.13 15.58
C LEU A 332 43.63 -43.53 16.16
N GLN A 333 42.62 -44.22 16.65
CA GLN A 333 42.76 -45.57 17.17
C GLN A 333 43.12 -46.59 16.09
N GLU A 334 42.53 -46.50 14.89
CA GLU A 334 42.89 -47.34 13.74
C GLU A 334 44.34 -47.07 13.26
N LYS A 335 44.76 -45.80 13.25
CA LYS A 335 46.17 -45.44 12.96
C LYS A 335 47.14 -45.98 14.00
N LEU A 336 46.76 -46.00 15.27
CA LEU A 336 47.59 -46.56 16.34
C LEU A 336 47.73 -48.08 16.20
N GLU A 337 46.62 -48.79 15.92
CA GLU A 337 46.63 -50.25 15.78
C GLU A 337 47.44 -50.71 14.56
N SER A 338 47.32 -49.99 13.43
CA SER A 338 48.14 -50.27 12.24
C SER A 338 49.63 -50.02 12.48
N THR A 339 49.97 -48.94 13.18
CA THR A 339 51.36 -48.65 13.58
C THR A 339 51.89 -49.73 14.53
N MET A 340 51.09 -50.19 15.48
CA MET A 340 51.46 -51.24 16.42
C MET A 340 51.71 -52.58 15.70
N LYS A 341 50.89 -52.93 14.70
CA LYS A 341 51.11 -54.10 13.82
C LYS A 341 52.40 -53.99 13.01
N LEU A 342 52.72 -52.81 12.50
CA LEU A 342 53.97 -52.56 11.77
C LEU A 342 55.19 -52.74 12.69
N VAL A 343 55.12 -52.21 13.92
CA VAL A 343 56.20 -52.33 14.91
C VAL A 343 56.41 -53.78 15.36
N THR A 344 55.34 -54.53 15.60
CA THR A 344 55.46 -55.96 15.96
C THR A 344 56.02 -56.78 14.81
N ASN A 345 55.59 -56.52 13.58
CA ASN A 345 56.11 -57.22 12.40
C ASN A 345 57.60 -56.90 12.18
N LEU A 346 58.00 -55.63 12.27
CA LEU A 346 59.40 -55.21 12.18
C LEU A 346 60.25 -55.80 13.30
N SER A 347 59.73 -55.83 14.53
CA SER A 347 60.42 -56.47 15.66
C SER A 347 60.59 -57.98 15.45
N GLY A 348 59.61 -58.65 14.85
CA GLY A 348 59.69 -60.06 14.47
C GLY A 348 60.77 -60.30 13.43
N GLN A 349 60.77 -59.51 12.35
CA GLN A 349 61.79 -59.55 11.31
C GLN A 349 63.20 -59.28 11.86
N LEU A 350 63.35 -58.33 12.78
CA LEU A 350 64.62 -58.01 13.42
C LEU A 350 65.12 -59.17 14.30
N SER A 351 64.20 -59.88 14.98
CA SER A 351 64.53 -61.07 15.77
C SER A 351 64.98 -62.23 14.88
N GLU A 352 64.26 -62.50 13.80
CA GLU A 352 64.64 -63.53 12.82
C GLU A 352 65.99 -63.22 12.18
N LEU A 353 66.24 -61.96 11.81
CA LEU A 353 67.51 -61.53 11.23
C LEU A 353 68.66 -61.67 12.23
N LYS A 354 68.41 -61.36 13.51
CA LYS A 354 69.39 -61.57 14.60
C LYS A 354 69.72 -63.04 14.77
N ASP A 355 68.74 -63.93 14.72
CA ASP A 355 68.95 -65.37 14.86
C ASP A 355 69.73 -65.93 13.66
N GLN A 356 69.43 -65.49 12.43
CA GLN A 356 70.20 -65.85 11.23
C GLN A 356 71.66 -65.36 11.26
N VAL A 357 71.92 -64.18 11.83
CA VAL A 357 73.30 -63.66 11.99
C VAL A 357 74.05 -64.42 13.08
N ARG A 358 73.36 -65.02 14.05
CA ARG A 358 73.95 -65.78 15.15
C ARG A 358 74.27 -67.24 14.79
N GLU A 359 73.59 -67.77 13.77
CA GLU A 359 73.80 -69.12 13.22
C GLU A 359 74.90 -69.17 12.12
N ARG A 360 75.46 -68.02 11.73
CA ARG A 360 76.69 -67.90 10.92
C ARG A 360 77.88 -67.54 11.79
#